data_AF-A0A090V9A9-F1
#
_entry.id   AF-A0A090V9A9-F1
#
_cell.length_a   1.000
_cell.length_b   1.000
_cell.length_c   1.000
_cell.angle_alpha   90.00
_cell.angle_beta   90.00
_cell.angle_gamma   90.00
#
_symmetry.space_group_name_H-M   'P 1'
#
loop_
_entity.id
_entity.type
_entity.pdbx_description
1 polymer ?
#
loop_
_entity_poly.entity_id
_entity_poly.type
_entity_poly.pdbx_seq_one_letter_code
_entity_poly.pdbx_strand_id
1 'polypeptide(L)'
;MKNLFSNIKGDAFGGITAGIVALPLALAFGVSSGLGPEAGLYGAIFISFFAALFGGTSTQISGPTAPMTAVSMVVIAGIVAANDGSVEKALPAILTVFMLAGLMQVGLGLLGLGKYIRYIPYPVVSGFMTAIGVIILLTQILPSIGYYPKEDVEFVEQFKPLAEEVILENILKEEAGEGILVLENFKETISQAAKITPEQILNESQTLAAKEASGTVGALKVLPRALQNINWLELALALATIFIIYGFKRITKAVPSTLVALVVVSGIAYGFNLGYRPISEIPGGIPIPHLEMFTGFSLVKLRHTYSQHLL
;
A
#
# COMPACT_ATOMS: atom_id res chain seq x y z
N MET A 1 9.17 -33.75 -2.34
CA MET A 1 8.86 -33.61 -3.79
C MET A 1 8.86 -34.96 -4.53
N LYS A 2 8.22 -36.03 -4.03
CA LYS A 2 8.25 -37.34 -4.73
C LYS A 2 7.23 -37.48 -5.88
N ASN A 3 6.34 -36.49 -6.07
CA ASN A 3 5.23 -36.54 -7.03
C ASN A 3 5.13 -35.27 -7.92
N LEU A 4 6.24 -34.57 -8.18
CA LEU A 4 6.23 -33.24 -8.82
C LEU A 4 5.56 -33.22 -10.21
N PHE A 5 5.53 -34.37 -10.90
CA PHE A 5 4.99 -34.50 -12.25
C PHE A 5 3.81 -35.48 -12.32
N SER A 6 3.24 -35.90 -11.20
CA SER A 6 2.14 -36.88 -11.20
C SER A 6 0.81 -36.29 -11.68
N ASN A 7 0.65 -34.95 -11.65
CA ASN A 7 -0.61 -34.27 -11.98
C ASN A 7 -0.41 -33.03 -12.88
N ILE A 8 0.47 -33.12 -13.89
CA ILE A 8 0.80 -31.97 -14.77
C ILE A 8 -0.44 -31.25 -15.32
N LYS A 9 -1.46 -31.99 -15.77
CA LYS A 9 -2.70 -31.39 -16.32
C LYS A 9 -3.47 -30.61 -15.25
N GLY A 10 -3.64 -31.20 -14.07
CA GLY A 10 -4.36 -30.56 -12.96
C GLY A 10 -3.58 -29.37 -12.40
N ASP A 11 -2.27 -29.51 -12.26
CA ASP A 11 -1.39 -28.47 -11.72
C ASP A 11 -1.26 -27.29 -12.68
N ALA A 12 -1.17 -27.55 -14.00
CA ALA A 12 -1.16 -26.49 -15.02
C ALA A 12 -2.49 -25.73 -15.05
N PHE A 13 -3.62 -26.44 -15.08
CA PHE A 13 -4.94 -25.80 -15.12
C PHE A 13 -5.23 -25.05 -13.81
N GLY A 14 -4.89 -25.64 -12.67
CA GLY A 14 -5.01 -25.02 -11.35
C GLY A 14 -4.14 -23.78 -11.22
N GLY A 15 -2.88 -23.84 -11.64
CA GLY A 15 -1.94 -22.73 -11.61
C GLY A 15 -2.37 -21.56 -12.50
N ILE A 16 -2.81 -21.82 -13.74
CA ILE A 16 -3.33 -20.79 -14.64
C ILE A 16 -4.58 -20.13 -14.04
N THR A 17 -5.53 -20.93 -13.55
CA THR A 17 -6.76 -20.42 -12.93
C THR A 17 -6.46 -19.57 -11.70
N ALA A 18 -5.56 -20.05 -10.84
CA ALA A 18 -5.10 -19.33 -9.65
C ALA A 18 -4.45 -18.00 -10.00
N GLY A 19 -3.54 -17.99 -10.99
CA GLY A 19 -2.86 -16.77 -11.45
C GLY A 19 -3.84 -15.74 -11.99
N ILE A 20 -4.80 -16.16 -12.81
CA ILE A 20 -5.87 -15.30 -13.35
C ILE A 20 -6.69 -14.65 -12.23
N VAL A 21 -7.04 -15.41 -11.18
CA VAL A 21 -7.80 -14.89 -10.03
C VAL A 21 -6.94 -13.97 -9.16
N ALA A 22 -5.66 -14.28 -9.01
CA ALA A 22 -4.74 -13.55 -8.15
C ALA A 22 -4.34 -12.19 -8.73
N LEU A 23 -4.26 -12.04 -10.06
CA LEU A 23 -3.74 -10.84 -10.70
C LEU A 23 -4.50 -9.56 -10.34
N PRO A 24 -5.85 -9.47 -10.43
CA PRO A 24 -6.58 -8.26 -10.04
C PRO A 24 -6.40 -7.92 -8.55
N LEU A 25 -6.36 -8.94 -7.70
CA LEU A 25 -6.18 -8.77 -6.25
C LEU A 25 -4.77 -8.25 -5.93
N ALA A 26 -3.75 -8.79 -6.58
CA ALA A 26 -2.37 -8.39 -6.39
C ALA A 26 -2.16 -6.91 -6.75
N LEU A 27 -2.69 -6.47 -7.89
CA LEU A 27 -2.61 -5.07 -8.32
C LEU A 27 -3.33 -4.13 -7.34
N ALA A 28 -4.55 -4.49 -6.93
CA ALA A 28 -5.34 -3.71 -5.99
C ALA A 28 -4.65 -3.58 -4.62
N PHE A 29 -4.08 -4.68 -4.11
CA PHE A 29 -3.34 -4.67 -2.85
C PHE A 29 -2.02 -3.91 -2.94
N GLY A 30 -1.32 -3.98 -4.08
CA GLY A 30 -0.14 -3.15 -4.34
C GLY A 30 -0.46 -1.65 -4.23
N VAL A 31 -1.50 -1.19 -4.94
CA VAL A 31 -1.97 0.20 -4.86
C VAL A 31 -2.39 0.56 -3.44
N SER A 32 -3.18 -0.29 -2.78
CA SER A 32 -3.65 -0.04 -1.41
C SER A 32 -2.53 -0.01 -0.36
N SER A 33 -1.39 -0.64 -0.64
CA SER A 33 -0.21 -0.58 0.25
C SER A 33 0.53 0.76 0.21
N GLY A 34 0.27 1.59 -0.80
CA GLY A 34 0.98 2.84 -1.06
C GLY A 34 2.26 2.69 -1.91
N LEU A 35 2.66 1.47 -2.28
CA LEU A 35 3.85 1.20 -3.11
C LEU A 35 3.57 1.04 -4.61
N GLY A 36 2.30 1.10 -5.02
CA GLY A 36 1.91 0.97 -6.42
C GLY A 36 1.59 -0.45 -6.88
N PRO A 37 0.97 -0.58 -8.07
CA PRO A 37 0.54 -1.87 -8.61
C PRO A 37 1.71 -2.82 -8.87
N GLU A 38 2.89 -2.30 -9.22
CA GLU A 38 4.09 -3.09 -9.48
C GLU A 38 4.55 -3.88 -8.25
N ALA A 39 4.53 -3.26 -7.06
CA ALA A 39 4.90 -3.93 -5.82
C ALA A 39 3.97 -5.11 -5.51
N GLY A 40 2.67 -4.94 -5.78
CA GLY A 40 1.67 -6.00 -5.65
C GLY A 40 1.90 -7.15 -6.63
N LEU A 41 2.16 -6.83 -7.90
CA LEU A 41 2.41 -7.82 -8.95
C LEU A 41 3.70 -8.63 -8.71
N TYR A 42 4.83 -7.95 -8.53
CA TYR A 42 6.11 -8.63 -8.28
C TYR A 42 6.06 -9.38 -6.95
N GLY A 43 5.45 -8.80 -5.92
CA GLY A 43 5.21 -9.47 -4.64
C GLY A 43 4.44 -10.78 -4.81
N ALA A 44 3.33 -10.77 -5.57
CA ALA A 44 2.56 -11.98 -5.84
C ALA A 44 3.37 -13.05 -6.59
N ILE A 45 4.15 -12.66 -7.62
CA ILE A 45 4.98 -13.56 -8.40
C ILE A 45 6.03 -14.24 -7.51
N PHE A 46 6.85 -13.47 -6.80
CA PHE A 46 7.95 -14.01 -5.99
C PHE A 46 7.44 -14.77 -4.77
N ILE A 47 6.39 -14.29 -4.09
CA ILE A 47 5.79 -15.02 -2.96
C ILE A 47 5.20 -16.34 -3.43
N SER A 48 4.44 -16.34 -4.54
CA SER A 48 3.87 -17.59 -5.09
C SER A 48 4.96 -18.59 -5.44
N PHE A 49 6.02 -18.14 -6.13
CA PHE A 49 7.12 -18.99 -6.56
C PHE A 49 7.88 -19.60 -5.38
N PHE A 50 8.38 -18.76 -4.46
CA PHE A 50 9.20 -19.24 -3.35
C PHE A 50 8.39 -20.01 -2.29
N ALA A 51 7.16 -19.60 -2.00
CA ALA A 51 6.30 -20.34 -1.08
C ALA A 51 5.87 -21.69 -1.66
N ALA A 52 5.64 -21.81 -2.97
CA ALA A 52 5.36 -23.11 -3.60
C ALA A 52 6.60 -24.02 -3.60
N LEU A 53 7.80 -23.45 -3.81
CA LEU A 53 9.05 -24.21 -3.86
C LEU A 53 9.51 -24.71 -2.49
N PHE A 54 9.43 -23.86 -1.46
CA PHE A 54 9.95 -24.16 -0.12
C PHE A 54 8.86 -24.45 0.92
N GLY A 55 7.58 -24.32 0.56
CA GLY A 55 6.45 -24.52 1.46
C GLY A 55 6.14 -25.98 1.77
N GLY A 56 5.28 -26.18 2.77
CA GLY A 56 4.87 -27.50 3.26
C GLY A 56 3.50 -27.97 2.75
N THR A 57 2.80 -27.20 1.93
CA THR A 57 1.41 -27.48 1.51
C THR A 57 1.28 -27.42 -0.01
N SER A 58 0.93 -28.55 -0.64
CA SER A 58 1.00 -28.75 -2.09
C SER A 58 0.01 -27.94 -2.91
N THR A 59 -1.10 -27.50 -2.32
CA THR A 59 -2.19 -26.77 -3.01
C THR A 59 -2.32 -25.33 -2.53
N GLN A 60 -1.43 -24.85 -1.66
CA GLN A 60 -1.51 -23.51 -1.10
C GLN A 60 -0.96 -22.48 -2.08
N ILE A 61 -1.81 -21.53 -2.46
CA ILE A 61 -1.41 -20.35 -3.24
C ILE A 61 -1.07 -19.23 -2.25
N SER A 62 0.12 -18.66 -2.40
CA SER A 62 0.61 -17.59 -1.53
C SER A 62 0.73 -16.30 -2.31
N GLY A 63 0.30 -15.19 -1.73
CA GLY A 63 0.37 -13.87 -2.37
C GLY A 63 0.02 -12.77 -1.38
N PRO A 64 -0.02 -11.49 -1.83
CA PRO A 64 -0.49 -10.39 -1.00
C PRO A 64 -1.93 -10.66 -0.55
N THR A 65 -2.18 -10.48 0.75
CA THR A 65 -3.50 -10.66 1.34
C THR A 65 -3.98 -9.35 1.94
N ALA A 66 -5.29 -9.19 2.07
CA ALA A 66 -5.91 -8.04 2.72
C ALA A 66 -5.30 -7.71 4.11
N PRO A 67 -5.16 -8.67 5.05
CA PRO A 67 -4.50 -8.41 6.33
C PRO A 67 -3.07 -7.89 6.18
N MET A 68 -2.27 -8.54 5.34
CA MET A 68 -0.88 -8.15 5.13
C MET A 68 -0.78 -6.75 4.53
N THR A 69 -1.66 -6.44 3.58
CA THR A 69 -1.73 -5.13 2.90
C THR A 69 -2.09 -4.01 3.86
N ALA A 70 -3.05 -4.27 4.76
CA ALA A 70 -3.46 -3.30 5.78
C ALA A 70 -2.31 -3.01 6.76
N VAL A 71 -1.61 -4.05 7.23
CA VAL A 71 -0.46 -3.88 8.11
C VAL A 71 0.71 -3.22 7.37
N SER A 72 1.00 -3.64 6.15
CA SER A 72 2.07 -3.06 5.34
C SER A 72 1.83 -1.59 5.08
N MET A 73 0.60 -1.18 4.76
CA MET A 73 0.24 0.22 4.55
C MET A 73 0.62 1.08 5.75
N VAL A 74 0.29 0.65 6.97
CA VAL A 74 0.61 1.40 8.20
C VAL A 74 2.13 1.47 8.43
N VAL A 75 2.83 0.35 8.25
CA VAL A 75 4.30 0.29 8.42
C VAL A 75 5.00 1.16 7.38
N ILE A 76 4.61 1.04 6.10
CA ILE A 76 5.16 1.82 4.99
C ILE A 76 4.89 3.30 5.21
N ALA A 77 3.66 3.69 5.57
CA ALA A 77 3.34 5.08 5.86
C ALA A 77 4.21 5.66 6.99
N GLY A 78 4.47 4.88 8.05
CA GLY A 78 5.38 5.29 9.12
C GLY A 78 6.83 5.45 8.65
N ILE A 79 7.34 4.53 7.82
CA ILE A 79 8.70 4.61 7.27
C ILE A 79 8.82 5.79 6.31
N VAL A 80 7.85 6.00 5.42
CA VAL A 80 7.80 7.13 4.49
C VAL A 80 7.77 8.45 5.24
N ALA A 81 6.96 8.56 6.30
CA ALA A 81 6.93 9.75 7.15
C ALA A 81 8.28 10.01 7.85
N ALA A 82 9.02 8.96 8.20
CA ALA A 82 10.36 9.08 8.78
C ALA A 82 11.48 9.36 7.76
N ASN A 83 11.18 9.37 6.46
CA ASN A 83 12.13 9.61 5.36
C ASN A 83 11.62 10.72 4.43
N ASP A 84 11.24 11.86 5.03
CA ASP A 84 10.82 13.10 4.35
C ASP A 84 9.62 12.94 3.40
N GLY A 85 8.73 11.98 3.67
CA GLY A 85 7.57 11.72 2.82
C GLY A 85 7.90 11.09 1.46
N SER A 86 9.17 10.78 1.18
CA SER A 86 9.60 10.20 -0.10
C SER A 86 9.64 8.68 -0.05
N VAL A 87 8.86 8.04 -0.91
CA VAL A 87 8.88 6.57 -1.08
C VAL A 87 10.24 6.09 -1.56
N GLU A 88 10.92 6.86 -2.40
CA GLU A 88 12.25 6.51 -2.94
C GLU A 88 13.30 6.47 -1.83
N LYS A 89 13.34 7.49 -0.96
CA LYS A 89 14.22 7.51 0.23
C LYS A 89 13.87 6.40 1.22
N ALA A 90 12.58 6.10 1.38
CA ALA A 90 12.07 5.08 2.30
C ALA A 90 12.30 3.64 1.79
N LEU A 91 12.48 3.43 0.48
CA LEU A 91 12.48 2.11 -0.15
C LEU A 91 13.51 1.15 0.47
N PRO A 92 14.78 1.53 0.73
CA PRO A 92 15.74 0.62 1.37
C PRO A 92 15.30 0.18 2.77
N ALA A 93 14.72 1.09 3.56
CA ALA A 93 14.22 0.78 4.90
C ALA A 93 13.00 -0.15 4.84
N ILE A 94 12.06 0.11 3.92
CA ILE A 94 10.90 -0.77 3.66
C ILE A 94 11.39 -2.18 3.29
N LEU A 95 12.25 -2.31 2.28
CA LEU A 95 12.78 -3.60 1.84
C LEU A 95 13.48 -4.36 2.98
N THR A 96 14.22 -3.63 3.83
CA THR A 96 14.89 -4.22 4.99
C THR A 96 13.90 -4.75 6.02
N VAL A 97 12.85 -4.01 6.35
CA VAL A 97 11.81 -4.46 7.29
C VAL A 97 11.12 -5.73 6.79
N PHE A 98 10.76 -5.79 5.51
CA PHE A 98 10.13 -6.98 4.91
C PHE A 98 11.09 -8.16 4.83
N MET A 99 12.37 -7.92 4.53
CA MET A 99 13.39 -8.96 4.56
C MET A 99 13.57 -9.52 5.97
N LEU A 100 13.67 -8.66 7.00
CA LEU A 100 13.77 -9.08 8.39
C LEU A 100 12.54 -9.87 8.82
N ALA A 101 11.34 -9.44 8.43
CA ALA A 101 10.11 -10.19 8.67
C ALA A 101 10.17 -11.60 8.05
N GLY A 102 10.66 -11.72 6.82
CA GLY A 102 10.88 -13.02 6.16
C GLY A 102 11.91 -13.90 6.88
N LEU A 103 13.05 -13.33 7.28
CA LEU A 103 14.07 -14.05 8.05
C LEU A 103 13.54 -14.51 9.41
N MET A 104 12.76 -13.67 10.09
CA MET A 104 12.07 -14.04 11.33
C MET A 104 11.07 -15.17 11.09
N GLN A 105 10.28 -15.13 10.00
CA GLN A 105 9.36 -16.20 9.64
C GLN A 105 10.09 -17.53 9.38
N VAL A 106 11.23 -17.50 8.69
CA VAL A 106 12.09 -18.68 8.51
C VAL A 106 12.59 -19.20 9.86
N GLY A 107 13.10 -18.31 10.73
CA GLY A 107 13.56 -18.68 12.07
C GLY A 107 12.46 -19.32 12.93
N LEU A 108 11.27 -18.72 12.97
CA LEU A 108 10.10 -19.26 13.68
C LEU A 108 9.65 -20.61 13.10
N GLY A 109 9.77 -20.78 11.78
CA GLY A 109 9.50 -22.05 11.08
C GLY A 109 10.48 -23.15 11.48
N LEU A 110 11.79 -22.85 11.51
CA LEU A 110 12.84 -23.79 11.95
C LEU A 110 12.69 -24.20 13.42
N LEU A 111 12.27 -23.28 14.28
CA LEU A 111 11.93 -23.56 15.69
C LEU A 111 10.64 -24.36 15.86
N GLY A 112 9.88 -24.59 14.78
CA GLY A 112 8.62 -25.33 14.81
C GLY A 112 7.49 -24.60 15.54
N LEU A 113 7.58 -23.26 15.66
CA LEU A 113 6.57 -22.46 16.35
C LEU A 113 5.25 -22.33 15.57
N GLY A 114 5.26 -22.64 14.27
CA GLY A 114 4.06 -22.68 13.44
C GLY A 114 2.96 -23.62 13.97
N LYS A 115 3.33 -24.68 14.72
CA LYS A 115 2.36 -25.60 15.32
C LYS A 115 1.43 -24.94 16.34
N TYR A 116 1.83 -23.81 16.93
CA TYR A 116 1.04 -23.10 17.94
C TYR A 116 -0.06 -22.23 17.33
N ILE A 117 0.00 -21.93 16.03
CA ILE A 117 -1.06 -21.17 15.33
C ILE A 117 -2.43 -21.87 15.48
N ARG A 118 -2.45 -23.20 15.63
CA ARG A 118 -3.68 -23.98 15.85
C ARG A 118 -4.41 -23.65 17.16
N TYR A 119 -3.76 -22.99 18.11
CA TYR A 119 -4.36 -22.61 19.40
C TYR A 119 -5.06 -21.25 19.34
N ILE A 120 -4.98 -20.51 18.23
CA ILE A 120 -5.71 -19.26 18.08
C ILE A 120 -7.21 -19.60 18.05
N PRO A 121 -8.02 -19.08 18.99
CA PRO A 121 -9.45 -19.36 19.03
C PRO A 121 -10.15 -18.89 17.75
N TYR A 122 -11.11 -19.68 17.27
CA TYR A 122 -11.94 -19.31 16.11
C TYR A 122 -12.57 -17.91 16.24
N PRO A 123 -13.10 -17.47 17.40
CA PRO A 123 -13.63 -16.11 17.55
C PRO A 123 -12.62 -15.01 17.25
N VAL A 124 -11.34 -15.21 17.54
CA VAL A 124 -10.27 -14.23 17.27
C VAL A 124 -10.03 -14.12 15.77
N VAL A 125 -9.91 -15.25 15.07
CA VAL A 125 -9.71 -15.27 13.61
C VAL A 125 -10.92 -14.67 12.88
N SER A 126 -12.14 -15.08 13.28
CA SER A 126 -13.38 -14.58 12.70
C SER A 126 -13.56 -13.07 12.91
N GLY A 127 -13.33 -12.59 14.14
CA GLY A 127 -13.39 -11.16 14.47
C GLY A 127 -12.36 -10.35 13.68
N PHE A 128 -11.12 -10.83 13.60
CA PHE A 128 -10.05 -10.18 12.84
C PHE A 128 -10.37 -10.09 11.34
N MET A 129 -10.82 -11.19 10.72
CA MET A 129 -11.21 -11.20 9.30
C MET A 129 -12.40 -10.27 9.02
N THR A 130 -13.39 -10.25 9.92
CA THR A 130 -14.55 -9.36 9.82
C THR A 130 -14.14 -7.89 9.91
N ALA A 131 -13.26 -7.55 10.86
CA ALA A 131 -12.74 -6.20 11.00
C ALA A 131 -11.99 -5.74 9.73
N ILE A 132 -11.17 -6.60 9.13
CA ILE A 132 -10.50 -6.30 7.86
C ILE A 132 -11.51 -6.09 6.73
N GLY A 133 -12.55 -6.91 6.65
CA GLY A 133 -13.63 -6.72 5.68
C GLY A 133 -14.29 -5.34 5.83
N VAL A 134 -14.60 -4.92 7.05
CA VAL A 134 -15.14 -3.58 7.34
C VAL A 134 -14.14 -2.48 6.98
N ILE A 135 -12.86 -2.66 7.31
CA ILE A 135 -11.80 -1.70 6.95
C ILE A 135 -11.77 -1.48 5.45
N ILE A 136 -11.74 -2.57 4.66
CA ILE A 136 -11.74 -2.48 3.20
C ILE A 136 -13.00 -1.80 2.68
N LEU A 137 -14.18 -2.19 3.18
CA LEU A 137 -15.42 -1.55 2.73
C LEU A 137 -15.38 -0.04 2.96
N LEU A 138 -14.96 0.40 4.15
CA LEU A 138 -14.89 1.82 4.49
C LEU A 138 -13.85 2.58 3.66
N THR A 139 -12.64 2.02 3.50
CA THR A 139 -11.57 2.69 2.75
C THR A 139 -11.83 2.70 1.25
N GLN A 140 -12.60 1.76 0.72
CA GLN A 140 -12.97 1.72 -0.70
C GLN A 140 -14.16 2.62 -1.05
N ILE A 141 -14.89 3.19 -0.07
CA ILE A 141 -16.00 4.11 -0.37
C ILE A 141 -15.49 5.32 -1.16
N LEU A 142 -14.45 6.02 -0.67
CA LEU A 142 -13.92 7.23 -1.32
C LEU A 142 -13.52 7.00 -2.79
N PRO A 143 -12.65 6.03 -3.14
CA PRO A 143 -12.31 5.77 -4.54
C PRO A 143 -13.50 5.23 -5.34
N SER A 144 -14.48 4.55 -4.72
CA SER A 144 -15.67 4.08 -5.45
C SER A 144 -16.60 5.20 -5.90
N ILE A 145 -16.58 6.36 -5.23
CA ILE A 145 -17.33 7.56 -5.64
C ILE A 145 -16.43 8.58 -6.38
N GLY A 146 -15.18 8.20 -6.63
CA GLY A 146 -14.14 9.03 -7.26
C GLY A 146 -13.81 10.31 -6.51
N TYR A 147 -13.85 10.27 -5.18
CA TYR A 147 -13.43 11.39 -4.34
C TYR A 147 -11.99 11.20 -3.87
N TYR A 148 -11.12 12.15 -4.22
CA TYR A 148 -9.70 12.14 -3.88
C TYR A 148 -9.35 13.35 -3.00
N PRO A 149 -9.10 13.16 -1.70
CA PRO A 149 -8.84 14.25 -0.76
C PRO A 149 -7.70 15.20 -1.14
N LYS A 150 -6.69 14.70 -1.88
CA LYS A 150 -5.56 15.53 -2.37
C LYS A 150 -5.96 16.55 -3.43
N GLU A 151 -7.07 16.32 -4.12
CA GLU A 151 -7.52 17.11 -5.28
C GLU A 151 -8.68 18.04 -4.90
N ASP A 152 -9.29 17.85 -3.73
CA ASP A 152 -10.27 18.78 -3.19
C ASP A 152 -9.55 20.03 -2.65
N VAL A 153 -9.48 21.06 -3.49
CA VAL A 153 -8.78 22.32 -3.19
C VAL A 153 -9.25 22.90 -1.86
N GLU A 154 -10.55 23.02 -1.65
CA GLU A 154 -11.11 23.58 -0.43
C GLU A 154 -10.78 22.74 0.82
N PHE A 155 -10.69 21.41 0.69
CA PHE A 155 -10.26 20.55 1.80
C PHE A 155 -8.78 20.74 2.10
N VAL A 156 -7.94 20.75 1.06
CA VAL A 156 -6.48 20.93 1.15
C VAL A 156 -6.14 22.30 1.75
N GLU A 157 -6.89 23.35 1.41
CA GLU A 157 -6.65 24.69 1.93
C GLU A 157 -6.77 24.80 3.46
N GLN A 158 -7.57 23.93 4.09
CA GLN A 158 -7.69 23.87 5.55
C GLN A 158 -6.39 23.45 6.23
N PHE A 159 -5.51 22.76 5.50
CA PHE A 159 -4.22 22.26 6.01
C PHE A 159 -3.05 23.20 5.69
N LYS A 160 -3.24 24.29 4.94
CA LYS A 160 -2.16 25.25 4.63
C LYS A 160 -1.43 25.77 5.88
N PRO A 161 -2.12 26.20 6.97
CA PRO A 161 -1.42 26.67 8.16
C PRO A 161 -0.61 25.56 8.85
N LEU A 162 -1.15 24.34 8.89
CA LEU A 162 -0.48 23.18 9.47
C LEU A 162 0.71 22.74 8.61
N ALA A 163 0.62 22.86 7.29
CA ALA A 163 1.71 22.57 6.37
C ALA A 163 2.88 23.53 6.57
N GLU A 164 2.61 24.83 6.72
CA GLU A 164 3.63 25.83 7.03
C GLU A 164 4.33 25.53 8.37
N GLU A 165 3.57 25.14 9.40
CA GLU A 165 4.11 24.71 10.69
C GLU A 165 5.02 23.49 10.56
N VAL A 166 4.56 22.43 9.86
CA VAL A 166 5.34 21.19 9.67
C VAL A 166 6.62 21.46 8.87
N ILE A 167 6.57 22.27 7.82
CA ILE A 167 7.75 22.64 7.03
C ILE A 167 8.76 23.38 7.90
N LEU A 168 8.30 24.36 8.70
CA LEU A 168 9.17 25.10 9.60
C LEU A 168 9.79 24.20 10.68
N GLU A 169 9.00 23.30 11.26
CA GLU A 169 9.48 22.33 12.25
C GLU A 169 10.58 21.43 11.66
N ASN A 170 10.41 20.98 10.40
CA ASN A 170 11.41 20.16 9.72
C ASN A 170 12.71 20.93 9.46
N ILE A 171 12.64 22.20 9.03
CA ILE A 171 13.82 23.07 8.88
C ILE A 171 14.56 23.20 10.22
N LEU A 172 13.83 23.47 11.31
CA LEU A 172 14.44 23.61 12.63
C LEU A 172 15.11 22.31 13.10
N LYS A 173 14.50 21.14 12.85
CA LYS A 173 15.08 19.83 13.18
C LYS A 173 16.35 19.55 12.37
N GLU A 174 16.35 19.88 11.09
CA GLU A 174 17.51 19.73 10.21
C GLU A 174 18.67 20.62 10.70
N GLU A 175 18.42 21.91 10.91
CA GLU A 175 19.43 22.86 11.43
C GLU A 175 19.96 22.45 12.81
N ALA A 176 19.10 21.93 13.70
CA ALA A 176 19.51 21.41 15.00
C ALA A 176 20.40 20.16 14.86
N GLY A 177 20.07 19.26 13.93
CA GLY A 177 20.87 18.07 13.63
C GLY A 177 22.26 18.39 13.08
N GLU A 178 22.37 19.49 12.32
CA GLU A 178 23.63 19.99 11.77
C GLU A 178 24.41 20.89 12.76
N GLY A 179 23.83 21.20 13.93
CA GLY A 179 24.43 22.08 14.93
C GLY A 179 24.45 23.56 14.51
N ILE A 180 23.63 23.94 13.51
CA ILE A 180 23.51 25.28 12.96
C ILE A 180 22.47 26.10 13.74
N LEU A 181 21.47 25.44 14.32
CA LEU A 181 20.42 26.12 15.08
C LEU A 181 20.97 26.70 16.39
N VAL A 182 21.06 28.02 16.47
CA VAL A 182 21.49 28.74 17.67
C VAL A 182 20.39 29.73 18.06
N LEU A 183 19.96 29.70 19.33
CA LEU A 183 18.89 30.57 19.86
C LEU A 183 19.17 32.08 19.67
N GLU A 184 20.45 32.43 19.54
CA GLU A 184 20.93 33.81 19.38
C GLU A 184 20.91 34.28 17.92
N ASN A 185 20.80 33.35 16.95
CA ASN A 185 20.90 33.67 15.52
C ASN A 185 20.03 32.78 14.63
N PHE A 186 18.79 33.21 14.39
CA PHE A 186 17.85 32.59 13.46
C PHE A 186 18.03 33.03 11.99
N LYS A 187 19.15 33.67 11.63
CA LYS A 187 19.33 34.21 10.28
C LYS A 187 19.29 33.12 9.21
N GLU A 188 19.84 31.94 9.50
CA GLU A 188 19.78 30.81 8.57
C GLU A 188 18.36 30.26 8.46
N THR A 189 17.66 30.08 9.58
CA THR A 189 16.25 29.65 9.60
C THR A 189 15.36 30.59 8.79
N ILE A 190 15.54 31.91 8.94
CA ILE A 190 14.80 32.92 8.17
C ILE A 190 15.16 32.83 6.68
N SER A 191 16.44 32.61 6.35
CA SER A 191 16.92 32.43 4.98
C SER A 191 16.32 31.18 4.32
N GLN A 192 16.23 30.06 5.05
CA GLN A 192 15.61 28.82 4.57
C GLN A 192 14.09 28.94 4.47
N ALA A 193 13.43 29.53 5.47
CA ALA A 193 12.00 29.79 5.43
C ALA A 193 11.60 30.71 4.26
N ALA A 194 12.44 31.69 3.92
CA ALA A 194 12.21 32.56 2.76
C ALA A 194 12.32 31.85 1.40
N LYS A 195 12.97 30.67 1.34
CA LYS A 195 13.07 29.84 0.13
C LYS A 195 11.87 28.90 -0.04
N ILE A 196 10.99 28.80 0.95
CA ILE A 196 9.79 27.95 0.87
C ILE A 196 8.92 28.45 -0.28
N THR A 197 8.66 27.54 -1.21
CA THR A 197 7.82 27.83 -2.38
C THR A 197 6.35 27.58 -2.07
N PRO A 198 5.41 28.31 -2.71
CA PRO A 198 3.98 28.01 -2.60
C PRO A 198 3.63 26.58 -3.02
N GLU A 199 4.40 26.00 -3.95
CA GLU A 199 4.24 24.63 -4.40
C GLU A 199 4.61 23.62 -3.31
N GLN A 200 5.68 23.85 -2.55
CA GLN A 200 6.03 23.01 -1.40
C GLN A 200 4.94 23.03 -0.32
N ILE A 201 4.40 24.22 -0.01
CA ILE A 201 3.29 24.36 0.95
C ILE A 201 2.06 23.59 0.44
N LEU A 202 1.75 23.70 -0.85
CA LEU A 202 0.63 22.98 -1.45
C LEU A 202 0.84 21.46 -1.37
N ASN A 203 2.01 20.95 -1.75
CA ASN A 203 2.32 19.53 -1.71
C ASN A 203 2.25 18.96 -0.29
N GLU A 204 2.74 19.70 0.70
CA GLU A 204 2.65 19.32 2.11
C GLU A 204 1.20 19.36 2.59
N SER A 205 0.44 20.39 2.23
CA SER A 205 -0.99 20.51 2.54
C SER A 205 -1.79 19.33 1.96
N GLN A 206 -1.50 18.94 0.72
CA GLN A 206 -2.11 17.77 0.08
C GLN A 206 -1.74 16.48 0.80
N THR A 207 -0.50 16.36 1.28
CA THR A 207 -0.04 15.20 2.04
C THR A 207 -0.75 15.10 3.39
N LEU A 208 -0.91 16.20 4.10
CA LEU A 208 -1.65 16.28 5.36
C LEU A 208 -3.14 15.99 5.16
N ALA A 209 -3.77 16.56 4.13
CA ALA A 209 -5.16 16.29 3.78
C ALA A 209 -5.38 14.80 3.47
N ALA A 210 -4.48 14.18 2.70
CA ALA A 210 -4.53 12.76 2.41
C ALA A 210 -4.38 11.91 3.68
N LYS A 211 -3.48 12.32 4.59
CA LYS A 211 -3.26 11.65 5.87
C LYS A 211 -4.51 11.71 6.75
N GLU A 212 -5.16 12.87 6.87
CA GLU A 212 -6.39 13.04 7.67
C GLU A 212 -7.56 12.21 7.10
N ALA A 213 -7.64 12.10 5.76
CA ALA A 213 -8.66 11.30 5.09
C ALA A 213 -8.32 9.80 5.02
N SER A 214 -7.12 9.38 5.41
CA SER A 214 -6.67 8.00 5.32
C SER A 214 -7.25 7.10 6.42
N GLY A 215 -7.24 5.78 6.16
CA GLY A 215 -7.78 4.79 7.09
C GLY A 215 -9.31 4.84 7.23
N THR A 216 -9.84 4.06 8.16
CA THR A 216 -11.30 3.94 8.34
C THR A 216 -11.94 5.17 8.95
N VAL A 217 -11.30 5.75 9.97
CA VAL A 217 -11.80 6.94 10.66
C VAL A 217 -11.75 8.15 9.74
N GLY A 218 -10.64 8.34 9.01
CA GLY A 218 -10.51 9.41 8.01
C GLY A 218 -11.56 9.30 6.91
N ALA A 219 -11.75 8.10 6.36
CA ALA A 219 -12.78 7.85 5.34
C ALA A 219 -14.19 8.23 5.83
N LEU A 220 -14.54 7.88 7.08
CA LEU A 220 -15.83 8.24 7.68
C LEU A 220 -15.97 9.74 7.94
N LYS A 221 -14.91 10.41 8.42
CA LYS A 221 -14.91 11.86 8.67
C LYS A 221 -15.16 12.65 7.39
N VAL A 222 -14.52 12.26 6.30
CA VAL A 222 -14.59 12.99 5.02
C VAL A 222 -15.79 12.55 4.16
N LEU A 223 -16.46 11.45 4.51
CA LEU A 223 -17.61 10.92 3.77
C LEU A 223 -18.70 11.95 3.46
N PRO A 224 -19.17 12.82 4.39
CA PRO A 224 -20.20 13.81 4.07
C PRO A 224 -19.79 14.76 2.95
N ARG A 225 -18.52 15.16 2.93
CA ARG A 225 -17.92 16.02 1.90
C ARG A 225 -17.74 15.27 0.59
N ALA A 226 -17.33 14.01 0.66
CA ALA A 226 -17.18 13.15 -0.50
C ALA A 226 -18.52 12.91 -1.23
N LEU A 227 -19.62 12.77 -0.48
CA LEU A 227 -20.97 12.65 -1.05
C LEU A 227 -21.47 13.92 -1.75
N GLN A 228 -20.89 15.08 -1.45
CA GLN A 228 -21.18 16.33 -2.16
C GLN A 228 -20.37 16.45 -3.46
N ASN A 229 -19.18 15.83 -3.51
CA ASN A 229 -18.22 15.91 -4.60
C ASN A 229 -18.04 14.55 -5.31
N ILE A 230 -19.15 13.93 -5.72
CA ILE A 230 -19.13 12.62 -6.37
C ILE A 230 -18.71 12.76 -7.84
N ASN A 231 -17.70 11.98 -8.24
CA ASN A 231 -17.42 11.73 -9.64
C ASN A 231 -18.33 10.61 -10.16
N TRP A 232 -19.39 11.00 -10.87
CA TRP A 232 -20.39 10.07 -11.40
C TRP A 232 -19.82 9.05 -12.39
N LEU A 233 -18.74 9.39 -13.11
CA LEU A 233 -18.09 8.46 -14.03
C LEU A 233 -17.47 7.30 -13.26
N GLU A 234 -16.64 7.60 -12.27
CA GLU A 234 -15.95 6.57 -11.47
C GLU A 234 -16.95 5.74 -10.65
N LEU A 235 -18.00 6.38 -10.12
CA LEU A 235 -19.10 5.68 -9.47
C LEU A 235 -19.82 4.70 -10.42
N ALA A 236 -20.11 5.12 -11.65
CA ALA A 236 -20.71 4.24 -12.64
C ALA A 236 -19.79 3.07 -13.00
N LEU A 237 -18.49 3.31 -13.16
CA LEU A 237 -17.49 2.26 -13.42
C LEU A 237 -17.40 1.27 -12.24
N ALA A 238 -17.41 1.77 -11.00
CA ALA A 238 -17.39 0.95 -9.80
C ALA A 238 -18.65 0.08 -9.68
N LEU A 239 -19.83 0.67 -9.87
CA LEU A 239 -21.11 -0.05 -9.84
C LEU A 239 -21.21 -1.07 -10.98
N ALA A 240 -20.76 -0.75 -12.18
CA ALA A 240 -20.70 -1.67 -13.30
C ALA A 240 -19.77 -2.87 -13.00
N THR A 241 -18.62 -2.60 -12.39
CA THR A 241 -17.67 -3.63 -11.94
C THR A 241 -18.33 -4.59 -10.94
N ILE A 242 -19.00 -4.04 -9.92
CA ILE A 242 -19.74 -4.83 -8.93
C ILE A 242 -20.85 -5.65 -9.61
N PHE A 243 -21.63 -5.02 -10.49
CA PHE A 243 -22.69 -5.69 -11.23
C PHE A 243 -22.17 -6.87 -12.06
N ILE A 244 -21.05 -6.71 -12.77
CA ILE A 244 -20.42 -7.80 -13.53
C ILE A 244 -19.94 -8.90 -12.58
N ILE A 245 -19.27 -8.56 -11.47
CA ILE A 245 -18.74 -9.55 -10.52
C ILE A 245 -19.84 -10.46 -9.97
N TYR A 246 -21.01 -9.91 -9.64
CA TYR A 246 -22.15 -10.67 -9.11
C TYR A 246 -23.04 -11.28 -10.20
N GLY A 247 -23.28 -10.55 -11.29
CA GLY A 247 -24.15 -10.96 -12.39
C GLY A 247 -23.54 -12.03 -13.28
N PHE A 248 -22.26 -11.91 -13.62
CA PHE A 248 -21.57 -12.82 -14.55
C PHE A 248 -21.49 -14.25 -14.03
N LYS A 249 -21.46 -14.44 -12.70
CA LYS A 249 -21.52 -15.76 -12.05
C LYS A 249 -22.79 -16.55 -12.40
N ARG A 250 -23.86 -15.89 -12.85
CA ARG A 250 -25.10 -16.54 -13.33
C ARG A 250 -24.99 -17.03 -14.77
N ILE A 251 -24.05 -16.51 -15.55
CA ILE A 251 -23.82 -16.90 -16.95
C ILE A 251 -22.87 -18.09 -16.98
N THR A 252 -21.72 -17.99 -16.31
CA THR A 252 -20.75 -19.08 -16.22
C THR A 252 -20.01 -19.07 -14.89
N LYS A 253 -19.61 -20.27 -14.44
CA LYS A 253 -18.74 -20.47 -13.27
C LYS A 253 -17.30 -20.85 -13.67
N ALA A 254 -17.05 -21.04 -14.96
CA ALA A 254 -15.74 -21.47 -15.45
C ALA A 254 -14.72 -20.33 -15.51
N VAL A 255 -15.18 -19.10 -15.76
CA VAL A 255 -14.33 -17.92 -15.87
C VAL A 255 -14.48 -17.05 -14.61
N PRO A 256 -13.37 -16.63 -13.98
CA PRO A 256 -13.42 -15.71 -12.84
C PRO A 256 -14.13 -14.40 -13.17
N SER A 257 -15.21 -14.08 -12.44
CA SER A 257 -16.01 -12.88 -12.71
C SER A 257 -15.25 -11.57 -12.45
N THR A 258 -14.24 -11.59 -11.57
CA THR A 258 -13.34 -10.46 -11.31
C THR A 258 -12.48 -10.11 -12.51
N LEU A 259 -11.97 -11.12 -13.23
CA LEU A 259 -11.22 -10.91 -14.47
C LEU A 259 -12.10 -10.32 -15.56
N VAL A 260 -13.33 -10.85 -15.71
CA VAL A 260 -14.27 -10.34 -16.71
C VAL A 260 -14.62 -8.89 -16.42
N ALA A 261 -14.88 -8.54 -15.16
CA ALA A 261 -15.13 -7.17 -14.77
C ALA A 261 -13.93 -6.26 -15.12
N LEU A 262 -12.71 -6.69 -14.79
CA LEU A 262 -11.49 -5.95 -15.12
C LEU A 262 -11.34 -5.70 -16.63
N VAL A 263 -11.43 -6.76 -17.45
CA VAL A 263 -11.23 -6.66 -18.90
C VAL A 263 -12.34 -5.85 -19.58
N VAL A 264 -13.59 -6.09 -19.22
CA VAL A 264 -14.74 -5.41 -19.82
C VAL A 264 -14.77 -3.94 -19.44
N VAL A 265 -14.63 -3.62 -18.16
CA VAL A 265 -14.72 -2.22 -17.69
C VAL A 265 -13.53 -1.42 -18.20
N SER A 266 -12.31 -1.95 -18.11
CA SER A 266 -11.12 -1.29 -18.67
C SER A 266 -11.20 -1.15 -20.19
N GLY A 267 -11.70 -2.17 -20.90
CA GLY A 267 -11.86 -2.12 -22.36
C GLY A 267 -12.88 -1.07 -22.81
N ILE A 268 -14.01 -0.95 -22.11
CA ILE A 268 -15.00 0.11 -22.35
C ILE A 268 -14.39 1.47 -22.03
N ALA A 269 -13.76 1.62 -20.86
CA ALA A 269 -13.21 2.90 -20.44
C ALA A 269 -12.12 3.41 -21.40
N TYR A 270 -11.23 2.52 -21.84
CA TYR A 270 -10.22 2.82 -22.84
C TYR A 270 -10.81 3.11 -24.23
N GLY A 271 -11.72 2.27 -24.72
CA GLY A 271 -12.29 2.40 -26.06
C GLY A 271 -13.15 3.66 -26.25
N PHE A 272 -13.83 4.12 -25.20
CA PHE A 272 -14.60 5.37 -25.22
C PHE A 272 -13.80 6.59 -24.74
N ASN A 273 -12.51 6.42 -24.44
CA ASN A 273 -11.63 7.47 -23.90
C ASN A 273 -12.27 8.22 -22.72
N LEU A 274 -12.85 7.45 -21.78
CA LEU A 274 -13.48 8.02 -20.59
C LEU A 274 -12.39 8.73 -19.76
N GLY A 275 -12.69 9.90 -19.20
CA GLY A 275 -11.77 10.65 -18.34
C GLY A 275 -11.64 10.04 -16.94
N TYR A 276 -11.25 8.77 -16.85
CA TYR A 276 -11.03 8.05 -15.59
C TYR A 276 -9.59 8.17 -15.12
N ARG A 277 -9.34 7.92 -13.83
CA ARG A 277 -7.99 7.80 -13.29
C ARG A 277 -7.38 6.43 -13.64
N PRO A 278 -6.36 6.34 -14.51
CA PRO A 278 -5.72 5.07 -14.80
C PRO A 278 -4.84 4.63 -13.62
N ILE A 279 -4.61 3.31 -13.53
CA ILE A 279 -3.54 2.78 -12.70
C ILE A 279 -2.18 3.25 -13.24
N SER A 280 -1.20 3.40 -12.36
CA SER A 280 0.19 3.70 -12.76
C SER A 280 0.72 2.67 -13.74
N GLU A 281 1.60 3.10 -14.64
CA GLU A 281 2.28 2.19 -15.57
C GLU A 281 3.11 1.16 -14.80
N ILE A 282 2.99 -0.11 -15.19
CA ILE A 282 3.79 -1.19 -14.62
C ILE A 282 5.08 -1.27 -15.45
N PRO A 283 6.26 -1.05 -14.85
CA PRO A 283 7.53 -1.10 -15.58
C PRO A 283 7.75 -2.50 -16.15
N GLY A 284 8.13 -2.56 -17.42
CA GLY A 284 8.48 -3.82 -18.08
C GLY A 284 9.86 -4.30 -17.64
N GLY A 285 9.95 -5.56 -17.19
CA GLY A 285 11.23 -6.20 -16.85
C GLY A 285 11.18 -7.02 -15.57
N ILE A 286 12.36 -7.43 -15.10
CA ILE A 286 12.54 -8.03 -13.78
C ILE A 286 13.04 -6.90 -12.85
N PRO A 287 12.53 -6.79 -11.61
CA PRO A 287 13.00 -5.77 -10.68
C PRO A 287 14.49 -5.94 -10.40
N ILE A 288 15.22 -4.83 -10.43
CA ILE A 288 16.65 -4.81 -10.15
C ILE A 288 16.85 -5.00 -8.64
N PRO A 289 17.69 -5.94 -8.18
CA PRO A 289 17.99 -6.08 -6.75
C PRO A 289 18.68 -4.84 -6.19
N HIS A 290 18.04 -4.16 -5.24
CA HIS A 290 18.62 -3.02 -4.53
C HIS A 290 19.58 -3.50 -3.42
N LEU A 291 20.80 -3.90 -3.79
CA LEU A 291 21.81 -4.41 -2.85
C LEU A 291 22.28 -3.35 -1.83
N GLU A 292 22.02 -2.08 -2.08
CA GLU A 292 22.29 -0.96 -1.18
C GLU A 292 21.61 -1.11 0.19
N MET A 293 20.52 -1.88 0.26
CA MET A 293 19.87 -2.25 1.53
C MET A 293 20.80 -2.99 2.50
N PHE A 294 21.80 -3.71 1.99
CA PHE A 294 22.77 -4.43 2.80
C PHE A 294 23.99 -3.58 3.16
N THR A 295 24.37 -2.61 2.32
CA THR A 295 25.56 -1.77 2.52
C THR A 295 25.26 -0.53 3.37
N GLY A 296 24.03 0.00 3.32
CA GLY A 296 23.59 1.13 4.16
C GLY A 296 23.17 0.75 5.58
N PHE A 297 23.01 -0.55 5.86
CA PHE A 297 22.53 -1.05 7.15
C PHE A 297 23.63 -0.98 8.23
N SER A 298 23.61 0.09 9.02
CA SER A 298 24.42 0.23 10.22
C SER A 298 23.54 0.18 11.47
N LEU A 299 23.69 -0.88 12.28
CA LEU A 299 23.10 -0.99 13.62
C LEU A 299 23.44 0.22 14.52
N VAL A 300 24.56 0.91 14.24
CA VAL A 300 25.02 2.08 14.98
C VAL A 300 24.17 3.32 14.67
N LYS A 301 23.67 3.49 13.42
CA LYS A 301 22.79 4.60 13.04
C LYS A 301 21.38 4.49 13.67
N LEU A 302 20.89 3.26 13.84
CA LEU A 302 19.62 2.99 14.54
C LEU A 302 19.66 3.45 16.00
N ARG A 303 20.78 3.24 16.70
CA ARG A 303 20.95 3.69 18.10
C ARG A 303 20.96 5.22 18.23
N HIS A 304 21.53 5.95 17.26
CA HIS A 304 21.55 7.42 17.30
C HIS A 304 20.18 8.04 17.05
N THR A 305 19.39 7.45 16.14
CA THR A 305 18.04 7.93 15.81
C THR A 305 17.08 7.81 17.01
N TYR A 306 17.20 6.74 17.81
CA TYR A 306 16.39 6.58 19.03
C TYR A 306 16.81 7.49 20.20
N SER A 307 18.07 7.93 20.26
CA SER A 307 18.55 8.79 21.34
C SER A 307 18.11 10.26 21.20
N GLN A 308 17.64 10.67 20.01
CA GLN A 308 17.13 12.03 19.74
C GLN A 308 15.61 12.17 19.93
N HIS A 309 14.90 11.11 20.32
CA HIS A 309 13.45 11.13 20.56
C HIS A 309 13.07 10.85 22.02
N LEU A 310 14.05 10.81 22.93
CA LEU A 310 13.87 10.55 24.37
C LEU A 310 14.45 11.65 25.28
N LEU A 311 14.76 12.82 24.73
CA LEU A 311 15.07 14.05 25.46
C LEU A 311 14.23 15.19 24.89
#